data_AF-A0A8C1QFT7-F1
#
_entry.id   AF-A0A8C1QFT7-F1
#
_cell.length_a   1.000
_cell.length_b   1.000
_cell.length_c   1.000
_cell.angle_alpha   90.00
_cell.angle_beta   90.00
_cell.angle_gamma   90.00
#
_symmetry.space_group_name_H-M   'P 1'
#
loop_
_entity.id
_entity.type
_entity.pdbx_description
1 polymer ?
#
loop_
_entity_poly.entity_id
_entity_poly.type
_entity_poly.pdbx_seq_one_letter_code
_entity_poly.pdbx_strand_id
1 'polypeptide(L)'
;MITNMIVLLCLSALFPVLMGAEEVRCFRTTDCSDVYSSWKNESGVYTISTIDGPLQVYCEMIPGNQIDQGPWTVILRRMDGEENFFRPWEKYKWGFGNNTGEYWLGLEILYQLTRKYKYKLRVDVEDFEGKKAYALYNSFSVGSEADGYKLQVSDFVDGGAGDSLSYHNAMKFSTVDKDQDAWSGNCAMTYSQGGFWYNGCGYANPTGLYLWGKDDGSIYIGVYWYHWKSSWTSENTSSSSSSTRWLQYMSLYYLSPTDSYQWGLCNNCCTKILLDSISKRSSLLYDLGLCQRWSCDNSKNHLQKRKTFIIVACLPGHLK
;
A
#
# COMPACT_ATOMS: atom_id res chain seq x y z
N MET A 1 -12.04 -62.10 -0.75
CA MET A 1 -10.90 -61.19 -0.46
C MET A 1 -10.53 -60.29 -1.65
N ILE A 2 -10.55 -60.80 -2.88
CA ILE A 2 -10.17 -60.04 -4.09
C ILE A 2 -11.16 -58.90 -4.41
N THR A 3 -12.46 -59.09 -4.17
CA THR A 3 -13.51 -58.08 -4.39
C THR A 3 -13.40 -56.85 -3.48
N ASN A 4 -13.00 -57.02 -2.21
CA ASN A 4 -12.81 -55.90 -1.28
C ASN A 4 -11.56 -55.07 -1.62
N MET A 5 -10.53 -55.68 -2.22
CA MET A 5 -9.30 -55.00 -2.62
C MET A 5 -9.53 -54.08 -3.83
N ILE A 6 -10.36 -54.52 -4.78
CA ILE A 6 -10.69 -53.74 -5.99
C ILE A 6 -11.56 -52.53 -5.62
N VAL A 7 -12.50 -52.67 -4.68
CA VAL A 7 -13.35 -51.56 -4.19
C VAL A 7 -12.52 -50.50 -3.47
N LEU A 8 -11.53 -50.89 -2.64
CA LEU A 8 -10.62 -49.95 -1.98
C LEU A 8 -9.72 -49.20 -2.98
N LEU A 9 -9.21 -49.89 -4.00
CA LEU A 9 -8.37 -49.27 -5.04
C LEU A 9 -9.17 -48.26 -5.87
N CYS A 10 -10.42 -48.59 -6.25
CA CYS A 10 -11.30 -47.67 -6.95
C CYS A 10 -11.69 -46.44 -6.10
N LEU A 11 -11.95 -46.61 -4.80
CA LEU A 11 -12.25 -45.49 -3.89
C LEU A 11 -11.04 -44.58 -3.68
N SER A 12 -9.82 -45.14 -3.62
CA SER A 12 -8.58 -44.37 -3.50
C SER A 12 -8.21 -43.62 -4.78
N ALA A 13 -8.61 -44.11 -5.95
CA ALA A 13 -8.41 -43.43 -7.23
C ALA A 13 -9.48 -42.35 -7.52
N LEU A 14 -10.66 -42.44 -6.89
CA LEU A 14 -11.72 -41.43 -7.00
C LEU A 14 -11.54 -40.27 -6.01
N PHE A 15 -10.83 -40.47 -4.90
CA PHE A 15 -10.59 -39.45 -3.88
C PHE A 15 -9.81 -38.22 -4.41
N PRO A 16 -8.74 -38.37 -5.22
CA PRO A 16 -8.02 -37.25 -5.83
C PRO A 16 -8.85 -36.52 -6.90
N VAL A 17 -9.84 -37.18 -7.49
CA VAL A 17 -10.71 -36.61 -8.54
C VAL A 17 -11.86 -35.80 -7.93
N LEU A 18 -12.33 -36.18 -6.73
CA LEU A 18 -13.36 -35.46 -5.97
C LEU A 18 -12.82 -34.25 -5.20
N MET A 19 -11.55 -34.29 -4.80
CA MET A 19 -10.86 -33.09 -4.29
C MET A 19 -10.37 -32.27 -5.47
N GLY A 20 -11.27 -31.51 -6.10
CA GLY A 20 -10.87 -30.46 -7.03
C GLY A 20 -9.73 -29.66 -6.43
N ALA A 21 -8.66 -29.44 -7.20
CA ALA A 21 -7.56 -28.59 -6.79
C ALA A 21 -8.09 -27.15 -6.63
N GLU A 22 -8.65 -26.82 -5.46
CA GLU A 22 -8.79 -25.44 -5.05
C GLU A 22 -7.37 -24.88 -4.97
N GLU A 23 -7.10 -23.87 -5.80
CA GLU A 23 -5.90 -23.05 -5.64
C GLU A 23 -5.88 -22.50 -4.21
N VAL A 24 -5.08 -23.12 -3.35
CA VAL A 24 -4.70 -22.52 -2.07
C VAL A 24 -3.87 -21.27 -2.40
N ARG A 25 -4.55 -20.13 -2.56
CA ARG A 25 -3.91 -18.82 -2.65
C ARG A 25 -3.34 -18.49 -1.29
N CYS A 26 -2.04 -18.68 -1.10
CA CYS A 26 -1.39 -17.97 0.00
C CYS A 26 -1.52 -16.48 -0.31
N PHE A 27 -2.03 -15.73 0.68
CA PHE A 27 -2.22 -14.29 0.57
C PHE A 27 -0.88 -13.68 0.18
N ARG A 28 -0.82 -13.24 -1.07
CA ARG A 28 0.29 -12.49 -1.60
C ARG A 28 0.24 -11.14 -0.89
N THR A 29 1.26 -10.80 -0.11
CA THR A 29 1.36 -9.50 0.57
C THR A 29 1.39 -8.41 -0.48
N THR A 30 0.26 -7.74 -0.72
CA THR A 30 0.08 -6.78 -1.83
C THR A 30 0.35 -5.35 -1.41
N ASP A 31 0.15 -5.01 -0.14
CA ASP A 31 0.36 -3.68 0.40
C ASP A 31 0.70 -3.73 1.91
N CYS A 32 0.81 -2.55 2.52
CA CYS A 32 1.16 -2.43 3.93
C CYS A 32 0.06 -2.93 4.87
N SER A 33 -1.21 -2.97 4.43
CA SER A 33 -2.30 -3.54 5.23
C SER A 33 -2.15 -5.07 5.36
N ASP A 34 -1.70 -5.74 4.30
CA ASP A 34 -1.32 -7.16 4.38
C ASP A 34 -0.08 -7.38 5.27
N VAL A 35 0.92 -6.48 5.18
CA VAL A 35 2.11 -6.52 6.06
C VAL A 35 1.69 -6.44 7.53
N TYR A 36 0.84 -5.48 7.88
CA TYR A 36 0.33 -5.32 9.23
C TYR A 36 -0.47 -6.52 9.72
N SER A 37 -1.32 -7.08 8.85
CA SER A 37 -2.08 -8.31 9.13
C SER A 37 -1.18 -9.52 9.39
N SER A 38 0.11 -9.45 8.99
CA SER A 38 1.14 -10.44 9.31
C SER A 38 1.92 -10.15 10.60
N TRP A 39 1.35 -9.34 11.50
CA TRP A 39 1.90 -8.95 12.81
C TRP A 39 3.19 -8.13 12.75
N LYS A 40 3.43 -7.44 11.62
CA LYS A 40 4.52 -6.48 11.46
C LYS A 40 3.96 -5.09 11.68
N ASN A 41 4.16 -4.55 12.87
CA ASN A 41 3.53 -3.32 13.36
C ASN A 41 4.50 -2.13 13.49
N GLU A 42 5.75 -2.28 13.05
CA GLU A 42 6.75 -1.21 13.06
C GLU A 42 6.79 -0.50 11.71
N SER A 43 6.88 0.84 11.70
CA SER A 43 7.10 1.59 10.46
C SER A 43 8.47 1.27 9.86
N GLY A 44 8.53 1.12 8.55
CA GLY A 44 9.77 0.77 7.88
C GLY A 44 9.57 0.31 6.44
N VAL A 45 10.65 -0.14 5.83
CA VAL A 45 10.64 -0.65 4.45
C VAL A 45 10.27 -2.13 4.46
N TYR A 46 9.25 -2.50 3.69
CA TYR A 46 8.79 -3.87 3.53
C TYR A 46 8.69 -4.25 2.06
N THR A 47 8.85 -5.54 1.78
CA THR A 47 8.64 -6.08 0.45
C THR A 47 7.20 -6.52 0.28
N ILE A 48 6.51 -5.90 -0.67
CA ILE A 48 5.21 -6.30 -1.20
C ILE A 48 5.40 -7.01 -2.53
N SER A 49 4.35 -7.67 -3.01
CA SER A 49 4.37 -8.46 -4.24
C SER A 49 3.41 -7.89 -5.27
N THR A 50 3.96 -7.39 -6.38
CA THR A 50 3.22 -6.80 -7.52
C THR A 50 3.17 -7.76 -8.70
N ILE A 51 2.44 -7.42 -9.77
CA ILE A 51 2.39 -8.29 -10.96
C ILE A 51 3.80 -8.47 -11.56
N ASP A 52 4.62 -7.44 -11.51
CA ASP A 52 5.97 -7.41 -12.11
C ASP A 52 7.07 -7.97 -11.19
N GLY A 53 6.75 -8.28 -9.93
CA GLY A 53 7.70 -8.91 -9.01
C GLY A 53 7.62 -8.36 -7.58
N PRO A 54 8.59 -8.70 -6.71
CA PRO A 54 8.70 -8.09 -5.40
C PRO A 54 9.09 -6.60 -5.52
N LEU A 55 8.44 -5.75 -4.75
CA LEU A 55 8.70 -4.30 -4.68
C LEU A 55 8.86 -3.88 -3.22
N GLN A 56 9.84 -3.02 -2.94
CA GLN A 56 10.02 -2.44 -1.61
C GLN A 56 9.25 -1.13 -1.47
N VAL A 57 8.45 -1.01 -0.41
CA VAL A 57 7.66 0.18 -0.07
C VAL A 57 7.88 0.56 1.38
N TYR A 58 7.75 1.86 1.68
CA TYR A 58 7.69 2.29 3.07
C TYR A 58 6.27 2.11 3.61
N CYS A 59 6.16 1.35 4.68
CA CYS A 59 4.93 1.23 5.44
C CYS A 59 5.01 2.12 6.67
N GLU A 60 4.10 3.07 6.77
CA GLU A 60 3.91 3.86 7.98
C GLU A 60 2.84 3.19 8.83
N MET A 61 3.25 2.55 9.92
CA MET A 61 2.39 1.84 10.85
C MET A 61 2.01 2.77 12.00
N ILE A 62 0.92 3.53 11.86
CA ILE A 62 0.47 4.44 12.93
C ILE A 62 -0.39 3.65 13.93
N PRO A 63 0.03 3.47 15.20
CA PRO A 63 -0.74 2.70 16.18
C PRO A 63 -1.98 3.46 16.69
N GLY A 64 -3.10 2.75 16.87
CA GLY A 64 -4.26 3.21 17.65
C GLY A 64 -5.60 2.58 17.23
N ASN A 65 -6.72 3.25 17.54
CA ASN A 65 -8.12 2.89 17.28
C ASN A 65 -9.06 3.91 16.51
N GLN A 66 -8.59 4.81 15.63
CA GLN A 66 -9.38 5.83 14.87
C GLN A 66 -8.92 6.09 13.41
N ILE A 67 -9.68 6.93 12.68
CA ILE A 67 -9.55 7.32 11.24
C ILE A 67 -8.13 7.78 10.85
N ASP A 68 -7.35 8.26 11.81
CA ASP A 68 -5.97 8.70 11.63
C ASP A 68 -4.92 7.60 11.55
N GLN A 69 -5.34 6.34 11.53
CA GLN A 69 -4.43 5.22 11.63
C GLN A 69 -4.59 4.25 10.51
N GLY A 70 -3.45 3.77 10.09
CA GLY A 70 -3.35 2.66 9.20
C GLY A 70 -1.92 2.18 9.20
N PRO A 71 -1.69 0.93 8.84
CA PRO A 71 -0.59 0.62 7.97
C PRO A 71 -0.77 1.29 6.60
N TRP A 72 -0.16 2.46 6.43
CA TRP A 72 -0.19 3.20 5.18
C TRP A 72 0.94 2.77 4.25
N THR A 73 0.62 2.49 2.99
CA THR A 73 1.62 2.37 1.93
C THR A 73 1.94 3.77 1.42
N VAL A 74 3.12 4.29 1.76
CA VAL A 74 3.55 5.61 1.30
C VAL A 74 3.75 5.57 -0.22
N ILE A 75 3.25 6.60 -0.93
CA ILE A 75 3.34 6.67 -2.40
C ILE A 75 4.17 7.85 -2.90
N LEU A 76 4.25 8.90 -2.08
CA LEU A 76 5.08 10.07 -2.30
C LEU A 76 5.56 10.54 -0.94
N ARG A 77 6.85 10.84 -0.80
CA ARG A 77 7.42 11.41 0.43
C ARG A 77 8.38 12.54 0.12
N ARG A 78 8.21 13.67 0.82
CA ARG A 78 9.08 14.86 0.76
C ARG A 78 9.50 15.23 2.18
N MET A 79 10.78 15.51 2.39
CA MET A 79 11.32 15.78 3.74
C MET A 79 12.60 16.62 3.78
N ASP A 80 13.41 16.63 2.72
CA ASP A 80 14.74 17.26 2.77
C ASP A 80 15.21 17.87 1.45
N GLY A 81 14.53 17.57 0.34
CA GLY A 81 14.90 18.03 -1.00
C GLY A 81 16.11 17.30 -1.60
N GLU A 82 16.51 16.14 -1.07
CA GLU A 82 17.61 15.35 -1.65
C GLU A 82 17.24 14.72 -3.01
N GLU A 83 15.96 14.46 -3.26
CA GLU A 83 15.50 13.86 -4.51
C GLU A 83 14.95 14.92 -5.48
N ASN A 84 15.31 14.77 -6.75
CA ASN A 84 14.80 15.65 -7.81
C ASN A 84 13.48 15.11 -8.37
N PHE A 85 12.40 15.89 -8.24
CA PHE A 85 11.07 15.56 -8.77
C PHE A 85 10.79 16.19 -10.15
N PHE A 86 11.66 17.07 -10.66
CA PHE A 86 11.59 17.57 -12.04
C PHE A 86 12.13 16.49 -13.00
N ARG A 87 11.27 15.52 -13.34
CA ARG A 87 11.63 14.29 -14.06
C ARG A 87 10.72 14.04 -15.28
N PRO A 88 11.23 13.31 -16.29
CA PRO A 88 10.43 12.89 -17.45
C PRO A 88 9.41 11.81 -17.11
N TRP A 89 8.46 11.59 -18.03
CA TRP A 89 7.35 10.63 -17.93
C TRP A 89 7.79 9.25 -17.46
N GLU A 90 8.84 8.71 -18.08
CA GLU A 90 9.31 7.35 -17.83
C GLU A 90 9.74 7.14 -16.37
N LYS A 91 10.26 8.18 -15.71
CA LYS A 91 10.61 8.12 -14.28
C LYS A 91 9.36 8.10 -13.40
N TYR A 92 8.37 8.94 -13.71
CA TYR A 92 7.10 8.94 -12.99
C TYR A 92 6.30 7.65 -13.18
N LYS A 93 6.42 7.00 -14.35
CA LYS A 93 5.79 5.71 -14.62
C LYS A 93 6.27 4.62 -13.66
N TRP A 94 7.60 4.46 -13.54
CA TRP A 94 8.20 3.34 -12.81
C TRP A 94 8.60 3.64 -11.37
N GLY A 95 8.64 4.91 -10.98
CA GLY A 95 9.08 5.32 -9.64
C GLY A 95 10.56 5.71 -9.59
N PHE A 96 10.92 6.48 -8.57
CA PHE A 96 12.28 6.97 -8.32
C PHE A 96 12.45 7.39 -6.86
N GLY A 97 13.70 7.62 -6.44
CA GLY A 97 14.06 8.02 -5.10
C GLY A 97 14.40 6.86 -4.17
N ASN A 98 14.42 7.14 -2.87
CA ASN A 98 14.79 6.21 -1.81
C ASN A 98 13.61 5.98 -0.86
N ASN A 99 13.18 4.72 -0.72
CA ASN A 99 12.06 4.36 0.16
C ASN A 99 12.31 4.61 1.66
N THR A 100 13.56 4.88 2.09
CA THR A 100 13.85 5.38 3.45
C THR A 100 13.88 6.91 3.55
N GLY A 101 13.88 7.63 2.43
CA GLY A 101 13.94 9.10 2.33
C GLY A 101 12.83 9.64 1.43
N GLU A 102 13.17 10.54 0.51
CA GLU A 102 12.23 11.03 -0.52
C GLU A 102 12.09 10.05 -1.68
N TYR A 103 10.84 9.78 -2.08
CA TYR A 103 10.57 8.93 -3.24
C TYR A 103 9.18 9.11 -3.82
N TRP A 104 9.02 8.56 -5.03
CA TRP A 104 7.76 8.37 -5.75
C TRP A 104 7.60 6.90 -6.11
N LEU A 105 6.46 6.30 -5.75
CA LEU A 105 6.23 4.86 -5.91
C LEU A 105 6.14 4.41 -7.38
N GLY A 106 5.65 5.28 -8.27
CA GLY A 106 5.43 4.96 -9.69
C GLY A 106 3.96 4.81 -10.07
N LEU A 107 3.55 5.45 -11.17
CA LEU A 107 2.17 5.44 -11.66
C LEU A 107 1.68 4.04 -12.03
N GLU A 108 2.55 3.19 -12.59
CA GLU A 108 2.17 1.84 -12.98
C GLU A 108 1.81 0.99 -11.76
N ILE A 109 2.58 1.12 -10.67
CA ILE A 109 2.27 0.44 -9.41
C ILE A 109 0.98 0.97 -8.80
N LEU A 110 0.76 2.30 -8.82
CA LEU A 110 -0.49 2.91 -8.35
C LEU A 110 -1.71 2.38 -9.12
N TYR A 111 -1.62 2.31 -10.44
CA TYR A 111 -2.67 1.72 -11.28
C TYR A 111 -2.90 0.25 -10.91
N GLN A 112 -1.84 -0.56 -10.77
CA GLN A 112 -1.95 -1.98 -10.42
C GLN A 112 -2.60 -2.23 -9.06
N LEU A 113 -2.29 -1.42 -8.06
CA LEU A 113 -2.91 -1.49 -6.74
C LEU A 113 -4.40 -1.09 -6.83
N THR A 114 -4.67 0.09 -7.36
CA THR A 114 -5.99 0.71 -7.30
C THR A 114 -7.02 0.16 -8.30
N ARG A 115 -6.60 -0.57 -9.34
CA ARG A 115 -7.53 -1.28 -10.25
C ARG A 115 -8.22 -2.47 -9.62
N LYS A 116 -7.59 -3.11 -8.63
CA LYS A 116 -8.04 -4.38 -8.06
C LYS A 116 -8.88 -4.19 -6.81
N TYR A 117 -8.57 -3.15 -6.06
CA TYR A 117 -9.04 -2.94 -4.72
C TYR A 117 -9.34 -1.46 -4.48
N LYS A 118 -10.22 -1.18 -3.53
CA LYS A 118 -10.55 0.20 -3.14
C LYS A 118 -9.48 0.70 -2.16
N TYR A 119 -8.94 1.89 -2.44
CA TYR A 119 -8.00 2.55 -1.56
C TYR A 119 -8.54 3.91 -1.12
N LYS A 120 -8.16 4.32 0.08
CA LYS A 120 -8.18 5.71 0.52
C LYS A 120 -6.84 6.36 0.20
N LEU A 121 -6.85 7.65 -0.05
CA LEU A 121 -5.65 8.48 -0.11
C LEU A 121 -5.64 9.43 1.09
N ARG A 122 -4.54 9.48 1.81
CA ARG A 122 -4.27 10.48 2.83
C ARG A 122 -3.06 11.32 2.43
N VAL A 123 -3.17 12.61 2.66
CA VAL A 123 -2.15 13.61 2.38
C VAL A 123 -1.84 14.33 3.67
N ASP A 124 -0.64 14.16 4.21
CA ASP A 124 -0.21 14.79 5.46
C ASP A 124 0.75 15.94 5.16
N VAL A 125 0.40 17.10 5.71
CA VAL A 125 1.12 18.36 5.56
C VAL A 125 1.71 18.77 6.90
N GLU A 126 2.93 19.31 6.86
CA GLU A 126 3.65 19.82 8.04
C GLU A 126 4.21 21.22 7.71
N ASP A 127 4.60 22.01 8.69
CA ASP A 127 5.34 23.25 8.42
C ASP A 127 6.66 23.30 9.17
N PHE A 128 7.49 24.30 8.89
CA PHE A 128 8.74 24.50 9.63
C PHE A 128 8.54 24.83 11.11
N GLU A 129 7.34 25.23 11.50
CA GLU A 129 6.97 25.45 12.90
C GLU A 129 6.46 24.15 13.56
N GLY A 130 6.44 23.03 12.83
CA GLY A 130 5.96 21.72 13.27
C GLY A 130 4.43 21.56 13.31
N LYS A 131 3.65 22.51 12.76
CA LYS A 131 2.18 22.40 12.67
C LYS A 131 1.81 21.39 11.59
N LYS A 132 0.95 20.43 11.95
CA LYS A 132 0.51 19.33 11.09
C LYS A 132 -0.97 19.41 10.79
N ALA A 133 -1.35 18.95 9.60
CA ALA A 133 -2.74 18.71 9.23
C ALA A 133 -2.80 17.60 8.17
N TYR A 134 -4.00 17.14 7.82
CA TYR A 134 -4.16 16.18 6.73
C TYR A 134 -5.42 16.44 5.88
N ALA A 135 -5.42 15.86 4.68
CA ALA A 135 -6.58 15.74 3.81
C ALA A 135 -6.78 14.25 3.48
N LEU A 136 -7.99 13.74 3.70
CA LEU A 136 -8.33 12.33 3.45
C LEU A 136 -9.39 12.23 2.35
N TYR A 137 -9.20 11.30 1.41
CA TYR A 137 -10.14 10.98 0.35
C TYR A 137 -10.51 9.50 0.48
N ASN A 138 -11.79 9.19 0.75
CA ASN A 138 -12.18 7.79 0.98
C ASN A 138 -12.23 6.94 -0.29
N SER A 139 -12.13 7.56 -1.47
CA SER A 139 -11.91 6.86 -2.73
C SER A 139 -10.72 7.47 -3.46
N PHE A 140 -9.78 6.62 -3.86
CA PHE A 140 -8.66 6.96 -4.72
C PHE A 140 -8.40 5.85 -5.73
N SER A 141 -8.25 6.22 -7.00
CA SER A 141 -7.70 5.34 -8.02
C SER A 141 -6.99 6.11 -9.13
N VAL A 142 -6.15 5.40 -9.84
CA VAL A 142 -5.41 5.89 -11.01
C VAL A 142 -5.82 5.03 -12.21
N GLY A 143 -6.14 5.66 -13.34
CA GLY A 143 -6.46 4.97 -14.59
C GLY A 143 -5.25 4.29 -15.24
N SER A 144 -5.47 3.63 -16.37
CA SER A 144 -4.39 3.00 -17.14
C SER A 144 -3.46 4.03 -17.81
N GLU A 145 -2.30 3.60 -18.30
CA GLU A 145 -1.43 4.47 -19.09
C GLU A 145 -2.12 4.99 -20.36
N ALA A 146 -2.96 4.16 -21.01
CA ALA A 146 -3.74 4.55 -22.18
C ALA A 146 -4.75 5.67 -21.87
N ASP A 147 -5.24 5.71 -20.62
CA ASP A 147 -6.10 6.79 -20.12
C ASP A 147 -5.31 8.01 -19.61
N GLY A 148 -3.96 7.95 -19.67
CA GLY A 148 -3.06 8.97 -19.16
C GLY A 148 -2.89 8.96 -17.65
N TYR A 149 -3.01 7.79 -17.01
CA TYR A 149 -3.00 7.62 -15.56
C TYR A 149 -3.95 8.59 -14.84
N LYS A 150 -5.17 8.71 -15.37
CA LYS A 150 -6.18 9.68 -14.89
C LYS A 150 -6.48 9.52 -13.40
N LEU A 151 -6.48 10.62 -12.64
CA LEU A 151 -6.84 10.64 -11.23
C LEU A 151 -8.34 10.45 -11.05
N GLN A 152 -8.73 9.64 -10.07
CA GLN A 152 -10.09 9.59 -9.54
C GLN A 152 -10.02 9.71 -8.02
N VAL A 153 -10.59 10.78 -7.48
CA VAL A 153 -10.73 11.01 -6.03
C VAL A 153 -12.14 11.44 -5.68
N SER A 154 -12.66 10.95 -4.56
CA SER A 154 -13.96 11.36 -4.02
C SER A 154 -14.00 11.21 -2.49
N ASP A 155 -15.11 11.66 -1.91
CA ASP A 155 -15.43 11.48 -0.50
C ASP A 155 -14.37 12.09 0.43
N PHE A 156 -14.06 13.37 0.17
CA PHE A 156 -13.13 14.17 0.96
C PHE A 156 -13.60 14.32 2.41
N VAL A 157 -12.64 14.20 3.33
CA VAL A 157 -12.78 14.43 4.76
C VAL A 157 -11.69 15.40 5.17
N ASP A 158 -12.10 16.52 5.77
CA ASP A 158 -11.19 17.57 6.21
C ASP A 158 -10.51 17.20 7.53
N GLY A 159 -9.18 17.08 7.49
CA GLY A 159 -8.30 16.93 8.65
C GLY A 159 -7.55 18.22 8.99
N GLY A 160 -8.07 19.37 8.57
CA GLY A 160 -7.48 20.70 8.80
C GLY A 160 -6.56 21.20 7.68
N ALA A 161 -6.27 20.37 6.67
CA ALA A 161 -5.49 20.79 5.50
C ALA A 161 -6.35 21.46 4.41
N GLY A 162 -7.67 21.28 4.44
CA GLY A 162 -8.56 21.69 3.36
C GLY A 162 -8.39 20.88 2.07
N ASP A 163 -9.34 21.02 1.15
CA ASP A 163 -9.39 20.24 -0.09
C ASP A 163 -8.65 20.94 -1.24
N SER A 164 -7.41 20.55 -1.49
CA SER A 164 -6.65 21.04 -2.66
C SER A 164 -6.50 20.01 -3.79
N LEU A 165 -7.08 18.81 -3.66
CA LEU A 165 -6.92 17.74 -4.67
C LEU A 165 -8.18 17.52 -5.51
N SER A 166 -9.38 17.81 -5.00
CA SER A 166 -10.61 17.59 -5.77
C SER A 166 -10.65 18.38 -7.07
N TYR A 167 -9.97 19.53 -7.15
CA TYR A 167 -9.80 20.30 -8.39
C TYR A 167 -8.99 19.56 -9.47
N HIS A 168 -8.13 18.63 -9.05
CA HIS A 168 -7.33 17.77 -9.91
C HIS A 168 -8.06 16.47 -10.29
N ASN A 169 -9.25 16.22 -9.75
CA ASN A 169 -10.02 15.03 -10.05
C ASN A 169 -10.32 14.93 -11.57
N ALA A 170 -10.27 13.71 -12.10
CA ALA A 170 -10.42 13.40 -13.52
C ALA A 170 -9.36 13.97 -14.47
N MET A 171 -8.33 14.65 -13.96
CA MET A 171 -7.19 15.11 -14.77
C MET A 171 -6.24 13.96 -15.08
N LYS A 172 -5.55 14.05 -16.22
CA LYS A 172 -4.47 13.14 -16.61
C LYS A 172 -3.16 13.57 -15.95
N PHE A 173 -2.22 12.65 -15.83
CA PHE A 173 -0.90 12.97 -15.31
C PHE A 173 -0.09 13.69 -16.38
N SER A 174 0.61 14.76 -16.01
CA SER A 174 1.47 15.55 -16.89
C SER A 174 2.88 15.62 -16.34
N THR A 175 3.87 15.59 -17.23
CA THR A 175 5.30 15.77 -16.94
C THR A 175 5.93 16.77 -17.90
N VAL A 176 7.20 17.08 -17.65
CA VAL A 176 7.99 18.05 -18.42
C VAL A 176 8.06 17.74 -19.91
N ASP A 177 7.97 16.46 -20.26
CA ASP A 177 8.09 15.90 -21.61
C ASP A 177 6.77 15.28 -22.12
N LYS A 178 5.71 15.31 -21.32
CA LYS A 178 4.39 14.80 -21.69
C LYS A 178 3.29 15.68 -21.11
N ASP A 179 2.84 16.62 -21.92
CA ASP A 179 1.75 17.52 -21.59
C ASP A 179 0.40 16.85 -21.81
N GLN A 180 -0.37 16.71 -20.73
CA GLN A 180 -1.72 16.17 -20.73
C GLN A 180 -2.68 17.01 -19.86
N ASP A 181 -2.29 18.24 -19.53
CA ASP A 181 -3.09 19.12 -18.69
C ASP A 181 -4.15 19.88 -19.52
N ALA A 182 -4.95 20.72 -18.87
CA ALA A 182 -6.07 21.42 -19.52
C ALA A 182 -5.71 22.86 -19.92
N TRP A 183 -4.47 23.28 -19.69
CA TRP A 183 -3.98 24.61 -20.04
C TRP A 183 -3.38 24.63 -21.45
N SER A 184 -3.18 25.83 -22.00
CA SER A 184 -2.62 26.00 -23.35
C SER A 184 -1.10 25.83 -23.41
N GLY A 185 -0.44 25.78 -22.26
CA GLY A 185 0.98 25.49 -22.12
C GLY A 185 1.17 24.34 -21.15
N ASN A 186 2.41 23.93 -20.91
CA ASN A 186 2.71 22.80 -20.05
C ASN A 186 2.93 23.26 -18.60
N CYS A 187 1.99 22.96 -17.71
CA CYS A 187 2.07 23.31 -16.29
C CYS A 187 3.30 22.71 -15.60
N ALA A 188 3.62 21.44 -15.90
CA ALA A 188 4.76 20.73 -15.34
C ALA A 188 6.10 21.40 -15.71
N MET A 189 6.20 21.91 -16.94
CA MET A 189 7.40 22.56 -17.45
C MET A 189 7.52 24.03 -17.03
N THR A 190 6.43 24.81 -17.11
CA THR A 190 6.48 26.27 -16.97
C THR A 190 6.37 26.76 -15.54
N TYR A 191 5.51 26.13 -14.72
CA TYR A 191 5.16 26.67 -13.40
C TYR A 191 5.43 25.74 -12.25
N SER A 192 5.23 24.43 -12.41
CA SER A 192 5.18 23.54 -11.26
C SER A 192 6.47 22.75 -11.02
N GLN A 193 7.33 22.63 -12.04
CA GLN A 193 8.63 21.96 -11.95
C GLN A 193 8.57 20.56 -11.31
N GLY A 194 7.51 19.82 -11.61
CA GLY A 194 7.23 18.47 -11.12
C GLY A 194 6.19 17.78 -12.00
N GLY A 195 5.95 16.50 -11.77
CA GLY A 195 4.90 15.74 -12.45
C GLY A 195 3.67 15.57 -11.56
N PHE A 196 2.49 15.93 -12.06
CA PHE A 196 1.25 15.80 -11.28
C PHE A 196 0.02 15.75 -12.19
N TRP A 197 -1.15 15.54 -11.59
CA TRP A 197 -2.45 15.61 -12.27
C TRP A 197 -2.89 17.07 -12.48
N TYR A 198 -2.13 17.85 -13.25
CA TYR A 198 -2.42 19.27 -13.45
C TYR A 198 -3.72 19.50 -14.26
N ASN A 199 -4.42 20.57 -13.91
CA ASN A 199 -5.56 21.12 -14.64
C ASN A 199 -5.10 22.40 -15.35
N GLY A 200 -5.34 23.60 -14.80
CA GLY A 200 -4.78 24.85 -15.33
C GLY A 200 -4.37 25.86 -14.26
N CYS A 201 -3.31 25.66 -13.46
CA CYS A 201 -2.51 24.44 -13.35
C CYS A 201 -2.93 23.59 -12.15
N GLY A 202 -3.26 24.19 -11.00
CA GLY A 202 -3.62 23.43 -9.82
C GLY A 202 -3.72 24.21 -8.53
N TYR A 203 -4.21 23.51 -7.50
CA TYR A 203 -4.22 23.93 -6.10
C TYR A 203 -3.31 23.08 -5.21
N ALA A 204 -2.71 22.02 -5.75
CA ALA A 204 -1.68 21.24 -5.08
C ALA A 204 -0.49 20.99 -6.03
N ASN A 205 0.72 21.03 -5.48
CA ASN A 205 1.94 20.65 -6.18
C ASN A 205 2.91 19.87 -5.27
N PRO A 206 2.56 18.64 -4.87
CA PRO A 206 3.37 17.87 -3.92
C PRO A 206 4.75 17.46 -4.45
N THR A 207 4.91 17.47 -5.78
CA THR A 207 6.13 17.14 -6.53
C THR A 207 6.94 18.35 -6.94
N GLY A 208 6.58 19.56 -6.49
CA GLY A 208 7.32 20.78 -6.81
C GLY A 208 8.71 20.81 -6.21
N LEU A 209 9.45 21.89 -6.49
CA LEU A 209 10.77 22.12 -5.92
C LEU A 209 10.70 22.22 -4.40
N TYR A 210 11.69 21.63 -3.73
CA TYR A 210 11.88 21.81 -2.30
C TYR A 210 12.59 23.16 -2.08
N LEU A 211 11.95 24.11 -1.37
CA LEU A 211 12.45 25.49 -1.27
C LEU A 211 13.12 25.83 0.08
N TRP A 212 13.21 24.87 1.02
CA TRP A 212 13.79 25.07 2.36
C TRP A 212 13.31 26.35 3.09
N GLY A 213 12.06 26.76 2.86
CA GLY A 213 11.47 27.94 3.51
C GLY A 213 11.87 29.28 2.95
N LYS A 214 12.51 29.28 1.80
CA LYS A 214 12.73 30.49 1.02
C LYS A 214 11.45 30.79 0.25
N ASP A 215 10.78 31.87 0.64
CA ASP A 215 9.74 32.49 -0.17
C ASP A 215 10.42 33.56 -1.03
N ASP A 216 10.77 33.21 -2.26
CA ASP A 216 11.30 34.16 -3.26
C ASP A 216 10.17 34.77 -4.11
N GLY A 217 8.91 34.58 -3.72
CA GLY A 217 7.73 35.03 -4.46
C GLY A 217 7.28 34.08 -5.57
N SER A 218 7.97 32.95 -5.78
CA SER A 218 7.61 31.94 -6.79
C SER A 218 6.76 30.79 -6.22
N ILE A 219 5.68 31.11 -5.49
CA ILE A 219 4.84 30.15 -4.77
C ILE A 219 4.38 28.92 -5.58
N TYR A 220 4.28 29.04 -6.91
CA TYR A 220 3.78 27.99 -7.79
C TYR A 220 4.81 26.91 -8.17
N ILE A 221 6.12 27.17 -8.05
CA ILE A 221 7.18 26.19 -8.39
C ILE A 221 7.46 25.23 -7.23
N GLY A 222 7.13 25.63 -6.00
CA GLY A 222 7.45 24.89 -4.79
C GLY A 222 6.46 23.77 -4.49
N VAL A 223 6.78 23.00 -3.42
CA VAL A 223 5.80 22.14 -2.76
C VAL A 223 4.73 23.02 -2.10
N TYR A 224 3.46 22.80 -2.43
CA TYR A 224 2.36 23.50 -1.78
C TYR A 224 1.04 22.73 -1.74
N TRP A 225 0.21 23.13 -0.77
CA TRP A 225 -1.20 22.73 -0.63
C TRP A 225 -2.05 23.98 -0.41
N TYR A 226 -2.82 24.41 -1.41
CA TYR A 226 -3.39 25.75 -1.46
C TYR A 226 -4.30 26.08 -0.29
N HIS A 227 -5.23 25.18 0.04
CA HIS A 227 -6.24 25.43 1.06
C HIS A 227 -5.70 25.34 2.49
N TRP A 228 -4.48 24.84 2.68
CA TRP A 228 -3.88 24.81 4.00
C TRP A 228 -3.33 26.19 4.34
N LYS A 229 -3.83 26.76 5.44
CA LYS A 229 -3.52 28.11 5.94
C LYS A 229 -3.90 29.25 4.99
N SER A 230 -4.78 29.03 4.02
CA SER A 230 -5.39 30.12 3.23
C SER A 230 -6.54 30.83 3.95
N SER A 231 -6.69 30.61 5.25
CA SER A 231 -7.69 31.31 6.06
C SER A 231 -7.36 32.80 6.10
N TRP A 232 -8.20 33.61 5.46
CA TRP A 232 -8.31 35.06 5.65
C TRP A 232 -8.86 35.38 7.06
N THR A 233 -8.30 34.78 8.11
CA THR A 233 -8.64 35.14 9.49
C THR A 233 -7.98 36.47 9.79
N SER A 234 -8.84 37.49 9.93
CA SER A 234 -8.56 38.86 10.34
C SER A 234 -8.08 38.94 11.79
N GLU A 235 -6.98 38.28 12.13
CA GLU A 235 -6.25 38.57 13.35
C GLU A 235 -4.96 39.30 12.99
N ASN A 236 -5.01 40.61 13.26
CA ASN A 236 -3.93 41.56 13.13
C ASN A 236 -2.69 41.07 13.90
N THR A 237 -1.84 40.33 13.21
CA THR A 237 -0.41 40.32 13.50
C THR A 237 0.29 40.44 12.18
N SER A 238 1.02 41.54 12.04
CA SER A 238 2.00 41.80 11.01
C SER A 238 3.11 40.73 11.02
N SER A 239 2.76 39.55 10.52
CA SER A 239 3.66 38.47 10.14
C SER A 239 3.18 37.96 8.79
N SER A 240 3.57 38.70 7.76
CA SER A 240 3.69 38.22 6.39
C SER A 240 4.69 37.06 6.34
N SER A 241 4.32 35.95 6.96
CA SER A 241 5.08 34.70 6.99
C SER A 241 4.33 33.69 6.15
N SER A 242 4.34 33.95 4.84
CA SER A 242 4.01 32.97 3.81
C SER A 242 5.10 31.89 3.77
N SER A 243 5.30 31.20 4.90
CA SER A 243 6.19 30.07 5.00
C SER A 243 5.57 28.95 4.17
N THR A 244 6.11 28.79 2.95
CA THR A 244 5.90 27.69 1.99
C THR A 244 5.30 26.45 2.64
N ARG A 245 4.18 25.97 2.10
CA ARG A 245 3.31 24.93 2.65
C ARG A 245 3.98 23.56 2.47
N TRP A 246 4.34 22.84 3.54
CA TRP A 246 5.04 21.56 3.40
C TRP A 246 4.07 20.41 3.28
N LEU A 247 4.46 19.44 2.47
CA LEU A 247 3.88 18.12 2.43
C LEU A 247 4.91 17.15 3.01
N GLN A 248 4.54 16.34 3.99
CA GLN A 248 5.41 15.29 4.54
C GLN A 248 5.27 14.00 3.74
N TYR A 249 4.04 13.59 3.42
CA TYR A 249 3.76 12.39 2.60
C TYR A 249 2.37 12.41 1.96
N MET A 250 2.25 11.68 0.85
CA MET A 250 0.98 11.15 0.35
C MET A 250 1.03 9.63 0.48
N SER A 251 -0.02 9.05 1.02
CA SER A 251 -0.05 7.62 1.38
C SER A 251 -1.40 6.98 1.06
N LEU A 252 -1.36 5.69 0.68
CA LEU A 252 -2.53 4.87 0.41
C LEU A 252 -2.86 3.95 1.57
N TYR A 253 -4.16 3.76 1.80
CA TYR A 253 -4.67 2.75 2.72
C TYR A 253 -5.70 1.87 2.03
N TYR A 254 -5.47 0.55 2.06
CA TYR A 254 -6.38 -0.42 1.49
C TYR A 254 -7.65 -0.53 2.32
N LEU A 255 -8.79 -0.35 1.67
CA LEU A 255 -10.07 -0.67 2.27
C LEU A 255 -10.35 -2.15 2.07
N SER A 256 -9.99 -2.94 3.08
CA SER A 256 -10.48 -4.31 3.17
C SER A 256 -12.01 -4.31 3.01
N PRO A 257 -12.57 -5.11 2.08
CA PRO A 257 -14.00 -5.37 2.06
C PRO A 257 -14.37 -5.98 3.41
N THR A 258 -15.22 -5.28 4.14
CA THR A 258 -15.69 -5.62 5.50
C THR A 258 -15.89 -7.13 5.74
N ASP A 259 -15.19 -7.67 6.75
CA ASP A 259 -15.62 -8.71 7.69
C ASP A 259 -16.29 -10.00 7.17
N SER A 260 -15.66 -10.78 6.28
CA SER A 260 -16.19 -12.15 6.02
C SER A 260 -15.21 -13.24 5.57
N TYR A 261 -14.02 -12.92 5.05
CA TYR A 261 -13.18 -13.96 4.40
C TYR A 261 -11.85 -14.30 5.09
N GLN A 262 -11.43 -13.58 6.12
CA GLN A 262 -10.08 -13.77 6.70
C GLN A 262 -9.94 -14.94 7.69
N TRP A 263 -11.02 -15.50 8.23
CA TRP A 263 -10.92 -16.52 9.28
C TRP A 263 -10.75 -17.96 8.75
N GLY A 264 -11.10 -18.23 7.48
CA GLY A 264 -11.05 -19.59 6.91
C GLY A 264 -9.73 -19.97 6.24
N LEU A 265 -8.96 -19.01 5.73
CA LEU A 265 -7.87 -19.26 4.79
C LEU A 265 -6.48 -19.44 5.44
N CYS A 266 -6.28 -18.90 6.65
CA CYS A 266 -5.00 -19.01 7.36
C CYS A 266 -4.66 -20.46 7.78
N ASN A 267 -5.69 -21.28 8.05
CA ASN A 267 -5.53 -22.70 8.39
C ASN A 267 -5.05 -23.56 7.22
N ASN A 268 -5.30 -23.15 5.97
CA ASN A 268 -4.97 -23.96 4.80
C ASN A 268 -3.53 -23.76 4.29
N CYS A 269 -2.90 -22.58 4.49
CA CYS A 269 -1.49 -22.38 4.08
C CYS A 269 -0.48 -23.07 5.01
N CYS A 270 -0.69 -23.12 6.33
CA CYS A 270 0.18 -23.86 7.25
C CYS A 270 0.26 -25.36 6.89
N THR A 271 -0.85 -25.93 6.45
CA THR A 271 -0.95 -27.36 6.09
C THR A 271 -0.15 -27.70 4.82
N LYS A 272 -0.02 -26.75 3.87
CA LYS A 272 0.69 -26.94 2.61
C LYS A 272 2.22 -26.82 2.75
N ILE A 273 2.72 -25.91 3.61
CA ILE A 273 4.15 -25.80 3.93
C ILE A 273 4.68 -27.11 4.57
N LEU A 274 3.86 -27.74 5.41
CA LEU A 274 4.16 -29.05 6.00
C LEU A 274 4.28 -30.16 4.94
N LEU A 275 3.36 -30.21 3.97
CA LEU A 275 3.37 -31.24 2.92
C LEU A 275 4.53 -31.08 1.92
N ASP A 276 4.87 -29.85 1.52
CA ASP A 276 6.00 -29.60 0.61
C ASP A 276 7.36 -29.87 1.27
N SER A 277 7.47 -29.67 2.58
CA SER A 277 8.68 -30.00 3.35
C SER A 277 8.87 -31.52 3.49
N ILE A 278 7.77 -32.28 3.61
CA ILE A 278 7.77 -33.75 3.65
C ILE A 278 8.06 -34.34 2.26
N SER A 279 7.51 -33.76 1.18
CA SER A 279 7.72 -34.23 -0.21
C SER A 279 9.16 -34.09 -0.70
N LYS A 280 9.95 -33.17 -0.14
CA LYS A 280 11.34 -32.90 -0.57
C LYS A 280 12.40 -33.68 0.20
N ARG A 281 12.03 -34.44 1.24
CA ARG A 281 12.98 -35.27 2.01
C ARG A 281 12.85 -36.75 1.61
N SER A 282 13.58 -37.14 0.57
CA SER A 282 13.80 -38.55 0.25
C SER A 282 15.03 -39.08 0.99
N SER A 283 14.89 -39.41 2.28
CA SER A 283 15.71 -40.42 2.95
C SER A 283 15.23 -40.66 4.37
N LEU A 284 15.20 -41.94 4.73
CA LEU A 284 14.87 -42.48 6.04
C LEU A 284 15.61 -41.79 7.19
N LEU A 285 14.98 -40.82 7.84
CA LEU A 285 15.37 -40.34 9.17
C LEU A 285 14.09 -40.01 9.94
N TYR A 286 13.90 -40.68 11.08
CA TYR A 286 12.89 -40.34 12.07
C TYR A 286 13.27 -39.02 12.73
N ASP A 287 12.88 -37.89 12.14
CA ASP A 287 12.96 -36.60 12.81
C ASP A 287 11.60 -36.23 13.40
N LEU A 288 11.52 -36.30 14.73
CA LEU A 288 10.45 -35.71 15.53
C LEU A 288 10.48 -34.18 15.38
N GLY A 289 9.81 -33.66 14.35
CA GLY A 289 9.59 -32.23 14.19
C GLY A 289 8.54 -31.73 15.19
N LEU A 290 8.97 -30.96 16.19
CA LEU A 290 8.08 -30.22 17.09
C LEU A 290 7.37 -29.09 16.31
N CYS A 291 6.10 -29.28 15.96
CA CYS A 291 5.25 -28.20 15.47
C CYS A 291 4.36 -27.68 16.61
N GLN A 292 4.58 -26.43 17.05
CA GLN A 292 3.72 -25.79 18.04
C GLN A 292 2.43 -25.30 17.35
N ARG A 293 1.29 -25.94 17.64
CA ARG A 293 -0.03 -25.45 17.24
C ARG A 293 -0.53 -24.44 18.27
N TRP A 294 -0.91 -23.25 17.82
CA TRP A 294 -1.59 -22.26 18.63
C TRP A 294 -3.10 -22.41 18.40
N SER A 295 -3.89 -22.51 19.48
CA SER A 295 -5.35 -22.56 19.44
C SER A 295 -5.88 -21.34 20.17
N CYS A 296 -6.73 -20.54 19.53
CA CYS A 296 -7.45 -19.46 20.19
C CYS A 296 -8.66 -20.03 20.94
N ASP A 297 -8.77 -19.75 22.23
CA ASP A 297 -9.97 -19.98 23.05
C ASP A 297 -10.79 -18.67 23.07
N ASN A 298 -12.00 -18.71 22.50
CA ASN A 298 -12.86 -17.54 22.30
C ASN A 298 -13.51 -16.99 23.58
N SER A 299 -13.16 -17.50 24.76
CA SER A 299 -13.78 -17.06 26.03
C SER A 299 -12.94 -16.08 26.85
N LYS A 300 -11.67 -15.81 26.52
CA LYS A 300 -10.75 -15.12 27.45
C LYS A 300 -9.88 -13.97 26.94
N ASN A 301 -9.97 -13.54 25.68
CA ASN A 301 -9.11 -12.47 25.14
C ASN A 301 -7.61 -12.60 25.51
N HIS A 302 -7.12 -13.84 25.66
CA HIS A 302 -5.71 -14.17 25.91
C HIS A 302 -5.40 -15.51 25.23
N LEU A 303 -4.29 -15.57 24.49
CA LEU A 303 -3.76 -16.81 23.94
C LEU A 303 -3.10 -17.64 25.06
N GLN A 304 -3.70 -18.78 25.41
CA GLN A 304 -3.03 -19.81 26.22
C GLN A 304 -2.20 -20.74 25.32
N LYS A 305 -0.91 -20.90 25.66
CA LYS A 305 -0.06 -21.98 25.12
C LYS A 305 -0.63 -23.34 25.54
N ARG A 306 -1.35 -24.02 24.67
CA ARG A 306 -1.61 -25.47 24.83
C ARG A 306 -0.66 -26.24 23.92
N LYS A 307 0.32 -26.93 24.52
CA LYS A 307 1.09 -27.96 23.83
C LYS A 307 0.15 -29.11 23.48
N THR A 308 -0.33 -29.15 22.24
CA THR A 308 -1.03 -30.33 21.72
C THR A 308 -0.03 -31.13 20.90
N PHE A 309 0.27 -32.35 21.34
CA PHE A 309 1.11 -33.29 20.61
C PHE A 309 0.24 -33.96 19.54
N ILE A 310 0.58 -33.77 18.27
CA ILE A 310 0.02 -34.60 17.19
C ILE A 310 1.06 -35.70 16.94
N ILE A 311 0.74 -36.92 17.38
CA ILE A 311 1.48 -38.12 16.98
C ILE A 311 0.92 -38.51 15.61
N VAL A 312 1.68 -38.27 14.55
CA VAL A 312 1.42 -38.91 13.25
C VAL A 312 1.98 -40.32 13.35
N ALA A 313 1.13 -41.29 13.68
CA ALA A 313 1.51 -42.70 13.66
C ALA A 313 1.43 -43.19 12.20
N CYS A 314 2.58 -43.35 11.54
CA CYS A 314 2.67 -44.21 10.36
C CYS A 314 2.66 -45.67 10.85
N LEU A 315 1.64 -46.44 10.50
CA LEU A 315 1.67 -47.89 10.67
C LEU A 315 2.67 -48.49 9.66
N PRO A 316 3.59 -49.37 10.08
CA PRO A 316 4.52 -50.02 9.16
C PRO A 316 3.78 -51.05 8.28
N GLY A 317 3.75 -50.81 6.98
CA GLY A 317 3.53 -51.88 6.00
C GLY A 317 4.80 -52.73 5.92
N HIS A 318 4.74 -53.95 6.45
CA HIS A 318 5.83 -54.91 6.36
C HIS A 318 6.10 -55.28 4.89
N LEU A 319 7.36 -55.18 4.50
CA LEU A 319 7.95 -55.84 3.33
C LEU A 319 7.66 -57.34 3.35
N LYS A 320 7.02 -57.83 2.28
CA LYS A 320 7.49 -58.93 1.44
C LYS A 320 6.85 -58.83 0.06
#